data_AF-A0A066VMC5-F1
#
_entry.id   AF-A0A066VMC5-F1
#
_cell.length_a   1.000
_cell.length_b   1.000
_cell.length_c   1.000
_cell.angle_alpha   90.00
_cell.angle_beta   90.00
_cell.angle_gamma   90.00
#
_symmetry.space_group_name_H-M   'P 1'
#
loop_
_entity.id
_entity.type
_entity.pdbx_description
1 polymer ?
#
loop_
_entity_poly.entity_id
_entity_poly.type
_entity_poly.pdbx_seq_one_letter_code
_entity_poly.pdbx_strand_id
1 'polypeptide(L)'
;MAVSKTNDASSQDEFQAAKSGTSPVKSFLSGGFGGVAAVLVGHPFDLTKTRLQTAAEGTYTGGIDVVKKTLAKDGIRGMYRGMLPPLLGVTPIFALSFWSYDMGKKVVYALTPKRTDPQLSLPELAFAGFFSAVPTTLIAGPAERVKVLLQLQGQGASAAGPKYNGPIDVVRQLYKEGGLKSIWRGSGATLARDGPGSAAYFCAYETVKKLLAPAGADPAQLNMLNVITAGGLAGMAMWSLAIPPDVIKSRYQGAPHGTYTGFLDCAQKTVAKEGVKALFKGFGPAMARAFPANAATFVGVEYSLQLMNQLW
;
A
#
# COMPACT_ATOMS: atom_id res chain seq x y z
N MET A 1 8.37 -28.82 41.65
CA MET A 1 8.49 -27.99 40.43
C MET A 1 7.28 -28.27 39.54
N ALA A 2 6.16 -27.59 39.82
CA ALA A 2 4.91 -27.75 39.06
C ALA A 2 4.19 -26.40 39.01
N VAL A 3 4.84 -25.39 38.44
CA VAL A 3 4.26 -24.06 38.18
C VAL A 3 4.95 -23.51 36.92
N SER A 4 4.55 -23.97 35.72
CA SER A 4 4.96 -23.32 34.46
C SER A 4 4.21 -23.78 33.20
N LYS A 5 3.17 -24.62 33.28
CA LYS A 5 2.43 -25.11 32.10
C LYS A 5 1.00 -24.59 31.96
N THR A 6 0.53 -23.77 32.89
CA THR A 6 -0.87 -23.29 32.94
C THR A 6 -1.07 -21.86 32.40
N ASN A 7 -0.02 -21.07 32.15
CA ASN A 7 -0.15 -19.67 31.72
C ASN A 7 -0.11 -19.44 30.19
N ASP A 8 0.40 -20.39 29.40
CA ASP A 8 0.47 -20.23 27.93
C ASP A 8 -0.79 -20.73 27.21
N ALA A 9 -1.55 -21.65 27.82
CA ALA A 9 -2.82 -22.12 27.27
C ALA A 9 -3.93 -21.06 27.44
N SER A 10 -3.97 -20.37 28.57
CA SER A 10 -5.00 -19.35 28.85
C SER A 10 -4.91 -18.14 27.92
N SER A 11 -3.69 -17.71 27.55
CA SER A 11 -3.47 -16.57 26.66
C SER A 11 -3.79 -16.88 25.20
N GLN A 12 -3.58 -18.13 24.76
CA GLN A 12 -3.97 -18.58 23.42
C GLN A 12 -5.48 -18.86 23.30
N ASP A 13 -6.10 -19.41 24.35
CA ASP A 13 -7.54 -19.65 24.41
C ASP A 13 -8.34 -18.32 24.52
N GLU A 14 -7.85 -17.33 25.28
CA GLU A 14 -8.42 -15.97 25.31
C GLU A 14 -8.29 -15.26 23.95
N PHE A 15 -7.18 -15.47 23.24
CA PHE A 15 -6.96 -14.89 21.91
C PHE A 15 -7.85 -15.52 20.83
N GLN A 16 -8.08 -16.84 20.89
CA GLN A 16 -9.03 -17.54 20.01
C GLN A 16 -10.49 -17.17 20.34
N ALA A 17 -10.84 -17.03 21.62
CA ALA A 17 -12.16 -16.57 22.06
C ALA A 17 -12.46 -15.13 21.62
N ALA A 18 -11.47 -14.23 21.65
CA ALA A 18 -11.60 -12.85 21.15
C ALA A 18 -11.90 -12.81 19.64
N LYS A 19 -11.31 -13.72 18.86
CA LYS A 19 -11.52 -13.80 17.41
C LYS A 19 -12.89 -14.40 17.04
N SER A 20 -13.46 -15.24 17.91
CA SER A 20 -14.73 -15.94 17.69
C SER A 20 -15.98 -15.14 18.09
N GLY A 21 -15.85 -13.99 18.75
CA GLY A 21 -16.99 -13.23 19.30
C GLY A 21 -17.01 -11.73 19.03
N THR A 22 -16.10 -11.20 18.21
CA THR A 22 -16.02 -9.74 18.01
C THR A 22 -17.15 -9.25 17.09
N SER A 23 -17.94 -8.29 17.59
CA SER A 23 -18.99 -7.60 16.83
C SER A 23 -18.46 -7.09 15.48
N PRO A 24 -19.19 -7.27 14.36
CA PRO A 24 -18.79 -6.75 13.05
C PRO A 24 -18.41 -5.25 13.06
N VAL A 25 -19.08 -4.47 13.92
CA VAL A 25 -18.80 -3.04 14.11
C VAL A 25 -17.42 -2.82 14.74
N LYS A 26 -17.08 -3.58 15.78
CA LYS A 26 -15.76 -3.50 16.43
C LYS A 26 -14.65 -3.90 15.46
N SER A 27 -14.85 -4.96 14.67
CA SER A 27 -13.90 -5.37 13.63
C SER A 27 -13.70 -4.30 12.55
N PHE A 28 -14.79 -3.63 12.14
CA PHE A 28 -14.72 -2.54 11.17
C PHE A 28 -13.95 -1.33 11.72
N LEU A 29 -14.29 -0.89 12.94
CA LEU A 29 -13.64 0.25 13.57
C LEU A 29 -12.16 -0.02 13.86
N SER A 30 -11.83 -1.19 14.41
CA SER A 30 -10.45 -1.55 14.72
C SER A 30 -9.60 -1.69 13.46
N GLY A 31 -10.17 -2.25 12.38
CA GLY A 31 -9.57 -2.22 11.05
C GLY A 31 -9.29 -0.80 10.55
N GLY A 32 -10.23 0.13 10.76
CA GLY A 32 -10.05 1.55 10.45
C GLY A 32 -8.89 2.20 11.22
N PHE A 33 -8.79 1.98 12.53
CA PHE A 33 -7.68 2.46 13.35
C PHE A 33 -6.34 1.86 12.92
N GLY A 34 -6.31 0.57 12.59
CA GLY A 34 -5.16 -0.08 11.98
C GLY A 34 -4.73 0.59 10.69
N GLY A 35 -5.67 0.89 9.79
CA GLY A 35 -5.40 1.61 8.55
C GLY A 35 -4.80 3.01 8.78
N VAL A 36 -5.33 3.76 9.75
CA VAL A 36 -4.79 5.07 10.13
C VAL A 36 -3.37 4.96 10.67
N ALA A 37 -3.12 4.01 11.59
CA ALA A 37 -1.79 3.78 12.15
C ALA A 37 -0.77 3.39 11.06
N ALA A 38 -1.16 2.53 10.12
CA ALA A 38 -0.36 2.13 8.98
C ALA A 38 0.04 3.33 8.11
N VAL A 39 -0.90 4.24 7.84
CA VAL A 39 -0.66 5.45 7.05
C VAL A 39 0.27 6.41 7.81
N LEU A 40 0.03 6.62 9.11
CA LEU A 40 0.88 7.51 9.92
C LEU A 40 2.34 7.04 9.93
N VAL A 41 2.59 5.75 10.18
CA VAL A 41 3.95 5.21 10.22
C VAL A 41 4.55 5.04 8.83
N GLY A 42 3.75 4.68 7.83
CA GLY A 42 4.22 4.39 6.48
C GLY A 42 4.43 5.63 5.59
N HIS A 43 3.73 6.73 5.86
CA HIS A 43 3.72 7.89 4.95
C HIS A 43 5.08 8.60 4.81
N PRO A 44 5.91 8.75 5.86
CA PRO A 44 7.28 9.28 5.70
C PRO A 44 8.14 8.50 4.70
N PHE A 45 7.99 7.16 4.66
CA PHE A 45 8.66 6.30 3.70
C PHE A 45 8.08 6.48 2.29
N ASP A 46 6.75 6.56 2.17
CA ASP A 46 6.08 6.82 0.90
C ASP A 46 6.52 8.15 0.30
N LEU A 47 6.59 9.20 1.10
CA LEU A 47 7.04 10.52 0.66
C LEU A 47 8.49 10.46 0.20
N THR A 48 9.36 9.82 0.98
CA THR A 48 10.78 9.64 0.63
C THR A 48 10.93 8.90 -0.70
N LYS A 49 10.19 7.81 -0.87
CA LYS A 49 10.13 7.02 -2.10
C LYS A 49 9.69 7.87 -3.29
N THR A 50 8.49 8.46 -3.22
CA THR A 50 7.93 9.26 -4.32
C THR A 50 8.89 10.38 -4.70
N ARG A 51 9.47 11.05 -3.71
CA ARG A 51 10.43 12.12 -3.95
C ARG A 51 11.68 11.64 -4.69
N LEU A 52 12.24 10.48 -4.33
CA LEU A 52 13.36 9.89 -5.07
C LEU A 52 12.99 9.52 -6.51
N GLN A 53 11.77 9.03 -6.73
CA GLN A 53 11.31 8.58 -8.04
C GLN A 53 11.17 9.74 -9.04
N THR A 54 10.73 10.90 -8.57
CA THR A 54 10.31 12.02 -9.41
C THR A 54 11.28 13.19 -9.46
N ALA A 55 12.25 13.26 -8.55
CA ALA A 55 13.22 14.32 -8.52
C ALA A 55 14.10 14.31 -9.78
N ALA A 56 14.51 15.51 -10.22
CA ALA A 56 15.54 15.65 -11.23
C ALA A 56 16.85 15.01 -10.75
N GLU A 57 17.65 14.53 -11.69
CA GLU A 57 18.96 13.96 -11.41
C GLU A 57 19.85 14.94 -10.62
N GLY A 58 20.61 14.43 -9.65
CA GLY A 58 21.45 15.24 -8.77
C GLY A 58 20.72 15.97 -7.63
N THR A 59 19.38 15.98 -7.59
CA THR A 59 18.63 16.66 -6.49
C THR A 59 18.88 16.01 -5.13
N TYR A 60 18.93 14.67 -5.10
CA TYR A 60 19.11 13.88 -3.88
C TYR A 60 20.16 12.79 -4.10
N THR A 61 21.01 12.57 -3.09
CA THR A 61 22.00 11.48 -3.10
C THR A 61 21.40 10.14 -2.64
N GLY A 62 20.26 10.18 -1.94
CA GLY A 62 19.57 8.99 -1.45
C GLY A 62 18.40 9.31 -0.54
N GLY A 63 17.77 8.27 0.03
CA GLY A 63 16.59 8.43 0.88
C GLY A 63 16.83 9.25 2.15
N ILE A 64 17.99 9.06 2.80
CA ILE A 64 18.38 9.84 3.99
C ILE A 64 18.54 11.32 3.63
N ASP A 65 19.12 11.63 2.46
CA ASP A 65 19.26 13.01 1.99
C ASP A 65 17.90 13.67 1.72
N VAL A 66 16.93 12.92 1.17
CA VAL A 66 15.54 13.39 1.07
C VAL A 66 14.98 13.73 2.45
N VAL A 67 15.12 12.85 3.43
CA VAL A 67 14.62 13.10 4.80
C VAL A 67 15.28 14.35 5.40
N LYS A 68 16.61 14.45 5.35
CA LYS A 68 17.37 15.59 5.89
C LYS A 68 16.94 16.91 5.24
N LYS A 69 16.91 16.98 3.91
CA LYS A 69 16.49 18.18 3.18
C LYS A 69 15.03 18.53 3.42
N THR A 70 14.16 17.53 3.56
CA THR A 70 12.73 17.75 3.86
C THR A 70 12.56 18.34 5.26
N LEU A 71 13.22 17.76 6.27
CA LEU A 71 13.14 18.24 7.65
C LEU A 71 13.75 19.65 7.79
N ALA A 72 14.87 19.92 7.12
CA ALA A 72 15.51 21.23 7.15
C ALA A 72 14.63 22.33 6.52
N LYS A 73 13.87 22.00 5.46
CA LYS A 73 13.08 22.98 4.71
C LYS A 73 11.64 23.13 5.20
N ASP A 74 10.97 22.01 5.43
CA ASP A 74 9.51 21.94 5.69
C ASP A 74 9.20 21.42 7.12
N GLY A 75 10.22 21.07 7.92
CA GLY A 75 10.05 20.45 9.23
C GLY A 75 9.39 19.07 9.18
N ILE A 76 8.94 18.59 10.34
CA ILE A 76 8.25 17.28 10.47
C ILE A 76 6.96 17.25 9.65
N ARG A 77 6.23 18.37 9.60
CA ARG A 77 4.99 18.50 8.80
C ARG A 77 5.25 18.24 7.31
N GLY A 78 6.44 18.58 6.81
CA GLY A 78 6.87 18.26 5.45
C GLY A 78 6.83 16.77 5.13
N MET A 79 7.18 15.90 6.09
CA MET A 79 7.17 14.44 5.92
C MET A 79 5.76 13.86 5.78
N TYR A 80 4.72 14.63 6.15
CA TYR A 80 3.31 14.23 6.09
C TYR A 80 2.53 14.90 4.94
N ARG A 81 3.24 15.56 4.02
CA ARG A 81 2.60 16.22 2.88
C ARG A 81 1.91 15.17 1.97
N GLY A 82 0.64 15.42 1.64
CA GLY A 82 -0.16 14.49 0.83
C GLY A 82 -0.69 13.26 1.57
N MET A 83 -0.70 13.25 2.90
CA MET A 83 -1.23 12.12 3.71
C MET A 83 -2.76 12.03 3.72
N LEU A 84 -3.47 13.14 3.47
CA LEU A 84 -4.94 13.14 3.56
C LEU A 84 -5.62 12.22 2.53
N PRO A 85 -5.25 12.20 1.24
CA PRO A 85 -5.83 11.25 0.27
C PRO A 85 -5.74 9.78 0.70
N PRO A 86 -4.57 9.24 1.12
CA PRO A 86 -4.51 7.87 1.58
C PRO A 86 -5.27 7.64 2.90
N LEU A 87 -5.33 8.59 3.84
CA LEU A 87 -6.15 8.43 5.06
C LEU A 87 -7.65 8.28 4.75
N LEU A 88 -8.18 9.08 3.82
CA LEU A 88 -9.58 9.00 3.42
C LEU A 88 -9.86 7.78 2.52
N GLY A 89 -8.86 7.40 1.72
CA GLY A 89 -8.98 6.32 0.74
C GLY A 89 -8.76 4.92 1.33
N VAL A 90 -8.04 4.77 2.45
CA VAL A 90 -7.57 3.47 2.94
C VAL A 90 -8.70 2.45 3.12
N THR A 91 -9.76 2.83 3.85
CA THR A 91 -10.89 1.96 4.12
C THR A 91 -11.66 1.56 2.85
N PRO A 92 -12.13 2.49 2.00
CA PRO A 92 -12.85 2.11 0.79
C PRO A 92 -11.98 1.36 -0.22
N ILE A 93 -10.68 1.69 -0.33
CA ILE A 93 -9.73 0.98 -1.21
C ILE A 93 -9.57 -0.47 -0.74
N PHE A 94 -9.33 -0.71 0.55
CA PHE A 94 -9.18 -2.07 1.05
C PHE A 94 -10.48 -2.87 1.01
N ALA A 95 -11.61 -2.26 1.37
CA ALA A 95 -12.91 -2.92 1.28
C ALA A 95 -13.19 -3.38 -0.16
N LEU A 96 -12.96 -2.50 -1.14
CA LEU A 96 -13.14 -2.81 -2.55
C LEU A 96 -12.15 -3.86 -3.04
N SER A 97 -10.89 -3.81 -2.59
CA SER A 97 -9.86 -4.79 -2.93
C SER A 97 -10.20 -6.19 -2.41
N PHE A 98 -10.56 -6.34 -1.12
CA PHE A 98 -10.94 -7.65 -0.57
C PHE A 98 -12.22 -8.21 -1.20
N TRP A 99 -13.25 -7.37 -1.38
CA TRP A 99 -14.46 -7.77 -2.08
C TRP A 99 -14.16 -8.24 -3.52
N SER A 100 -13.33 -7.49 -4.25
CA SER A 100 -12.95 -7.84 -5.62
C SER A 100 -12.08 -9.09 -5.67
N TYR A 101 -11.20 -9.29 -4.69
CA TYR A 101 -10.41 -10.51 -4.55
C TYR A 101 -11.32 -11.74 -4.37
N ASP A 102 -12.33 -11.64 -3.50
CA ASP A 102 -13.33 -12.70 -3.31
C ASP A 102 -14.15 -12.95 -4.58
N MET A 103 -14.52 -11.91 -5.32
CA MET A 103 -15.14 -12.06 -6.64
C MET A 103 -14.22 -12.77 -7.63
N GLY A 104 -12.94 -12.42 -7.67
CA GLY A 104 -11.93 -13.07 -8.51
C GLY A 104 -11.83 -14.57 -8.23
N LYS A 105 -11.85 -14.97 -6.95
CA LYS A 105 -11.91 -16.38 -6.56
C LYS A 105 -13.20 -17.07 -7.05
N LYS A 106 -14.36 -16.40 -6.92
CA LYS A 106 -15.64 -16.92 -7.43
C LYS A 106 -15.64 -17.12 -8.94
N VAL A 107 -15.01 -16.21 -9.70
CA VAL A 107 -14.81 -16.35 -11.15
C VAL A 107 -14.00 -17.61 -11.46
N VAL A 108 -12.90 -17.86 -10.74
CA VAL A 108 -12.10 -19.09 -10.93
C VAL A 108 -12.95 -20.35 -10.67
N TYR A 109 -13.71 -20.38 -9.58
CA TYR A 109 -14.60 -21.51 -9.28
C TYR A 109 -15.66 -21.72 -10.37
N ALA A 110 -16.25 -20.65 -10.88
CA ALA A 110 -17.22 -20.72 -11.99
C ALA A 110 -16.60 -21.25 -13.29
N LEU A 111 -15.32 -20.91 -13.56
CA LEU A 111 -14.58 -21.37 -14.74
C LEU A 111 -14.01 -22.79 -14.57
N THR A 112 -14.02 -23.36 -13.36
CA THR A 112 -13.52 -24.71 -13.06
C THR A 112 -14.58 -25.62 -12.44
N PRO A 113 -15.73 -25.85 -13.11
CA PRO A 113 -16.88 -26.54 -12.51
C PRO A 113 -16.63 -28.02 -12.18
N LYS A 114 -15.60 -28.64 -12.77
CA LYS A 114 -15.20 -30.05 -12.52
C LYS A 114 -14.10 -30.20 -11.47
N ARG A 115 -13.77 -29.13 -10.75
CA ARG A 115 -12.73 -29.12 -9.72
C ARG A 115 -13.08 -30.06 -8.58
N THR A 116 -12.10 -30.84 -8.14
CA THR A 116 -12.21 -31.76 -7.00
C THR A 116 -11.55 -31.22 -5.73
N ASP A 117 -10.50 -30.39 -5.85
CA ASP A 117 -9.81 -29.76 -4.72
C ASP A 117 -10.38 -28.35 -4.43
N PRO A 118 -10.91 -28.08 -3.22
CA PRO A 118 -11.41 -26.75 -2.87
C PRO A 118 -10.31 -25.67 -2.80
N GLN A 119 -9.04 -26.04 -2.65
CA GLN A 119 -7.93 -25.10 -2.54
C GLN A 119 -7.52 -24.53 -3.90
N LEU A 120 -7.44 -23.20 -3.98
CA LEU A 120 -6.95 -22.53 -5.18
C LEU A 120 -5.42 -22.69 -5.30
N SER A 121 -4.97 -22.96 -6.52
CA SER A 121 -3.56 -23.00 -6.88
C SER A 121 -2.95 -21.59 -6.86
N LEU A 122 -1.62 -21.50 -6.78
CA LEU A 122 -0.93 -20.19 -6.79
C LEU A 122 -1.27 -19.33 -8.03
N PRO A 123 -1.35 -19.85 -9.27
CA PRO A 123 -1.77 -19.05 -10.42
C PRO A 123 -3.20 -18.49 -10.30
N GLU A 124 -4.11 -19.22 -9.65
CA GLU A 124 -5.50 -18.81 -9.46
C GLU A 124 -5.62 -17.74 -8.37
N LEU A 125 -4.83 -17.86 -7.30
CA LEU A 125 -4.68 -16.81 -6.28
C LEU A 125 -4.04 -15.56 -6.88
N ALA A 126 -3.05 -15.71 -7.77
CA ALA A 126 -2.44 -14.61 -8.51
C ALA A 126 -3.48 -13.90 -9.39
N PHE A 127 -4.31 -14.65 -10.11
CA PHE A 127 -5.41 -14.11 -10.90
C PHE A 127 -6.40 -13.33 -10.03
N ALA A 128 -6.86 -13.91 -8.92
CA ALA A 128 -7.77 -13.22 -8.00
C ALA A 128 -7.13 -11.95 -7.43
N GLY A 129 -5.84 -11.99 -7.10
CA GLY A 129 -5.04 -10.85 -6.67
C GLY A 129 -4.99 -9.75 -7.74
N PHE A 130 -4.69 -10.11 -9.00
CA PHE A 130 -4.69 -9.16 -10.11
C PHE A 130 -6.08 -8.57 -10.36
N PHE A 131 -7.12 -9.41 -10.39
CA PHE A 131 -8.50 -9.00 -10.60
C PHE A 131 -8.94 -7.98 -9.54
N SER A 132 -8.48 -8.15 -8.30
CA SER A 132 -8.78 -7.20 -7.22
C SER A 132 -8.32 -5.76 -7.48
N ALA A 133 -7.27 -5.58 -8.28
CA ALA A 133 -6.72 -4.26 -8.59
C ALA A 133 -7.62 -3.46 -9.55
N VAL A 134 -8.42 -4.12 -10.39
CA VAL A 134 -9.20 -3.44 -11.44
C VAL A 134 -10.27 -2.53 -10.84
N PRO A 135 -11.20 -3.00 -9.97
CA PRO A 135 -12.17 -2.10 -9.35
C PRO A 135 -11.50 -1.13 -8.37
N THR A 136 -10.48 -1.59 -7.66
CA THR A 136 -9.72 -0.76 -6.71
C THR A 136 -9.11 0.48 -7.37
N THR A 137 -8.67 0.37 -8.62
CA THR A 137 -8.10 1.49 -9.39
C THR A 137 -9.09 2.64 -9.58
N LEU A 138 -10.40 2.42 -9.52
CA LEU A 138 -11.40 3.48 -9.63
C LEU A 138 -11.29 4.52 -8.51
N ILE A 139 -10.90 4.07 -7.31
CA ILE A 139 -10.70 4.96 -6.17
C ILE A 139 -9.21 5.33 -6.05
N ALA A 140 -8.33 4.34 -6.22
CA ALA A 140 -6.89 4.53 -6.05
C ALA A 140 -6.30 5.48 -7.10
N GLY A 141 -6.67 5.37 -8.37
CA GLY A 141 -6.13 6.20 -9.46
C GLY A 141 -6.18 7.71 -9.19
N PRO A 142 -7.37 8.31 -8.98
CA PRO A 142 -7.49 9.74 -8.68
C PRO A 142 -6.87 10.11 -7.33
N ALA A 143 -7.02 9.28 -6.29
CA ALA A 143 -6.47 9.55 -4.97
C ALA A 143 -4.93 9.55 -4.97
N GLU A 144 -4.31 8.60 -5.68
CA GLU A 144 -2.86 8.50 -5.85
C GLU A 144 -2.31 9.69 -6.62
N ARG A 145 -2.98 10.11 -7.70
CA ARG A 145 -2.54 11.29 -8.46
C ARG A 145 -2.49 12.53 -7.56
N VAL A 146 -3.52 12.76 -6.75
CA VAL A 146 -3.55 13.88 -5.80
C VAL A 146 -2.44 13.75 -4.76
N LYS A 147 -2.23 12.55 -4.20
CA LYS A 147 -1.13 12.26 -3.26
C LYS A 147 0.22 12.60 -3.88
N VAL A 148 0.52 12.09 -5.09
CA VAL A 148 1.80 12.30 -5.78
C VAL A 148 2.06 13.79 -5.97
N LEU A 149 1.10 14.54 -6.54
CA LEU A 149 1.26 15.98 -6.76
C LEU A 149 1.54 16.76 -5.46
N LEU A 150 0.89 16.39 -4.35
CA LEU A 150 1.18 16.97 -3.04
C LEU A 150 2.57 16.59 -2.53
N GLN A 151 3.01 15.34 -2.70
CA GLN A 151 4.33 14.87 -2.25
C GLN A 151 5.48 15.53 -3.01
N LEU A 152 5.25 15.91 -4.28
CA LEU A 152 6.19 16.65 -5.11
C LEU A 152 6.41 18.08 -4.63
N GLN A 153 5.42 18.72 -3.99
CA GLN A 153 5.62 20.08 -3.52
C GLN A 153 6.73 20.11 -2.48
N GLY A 154 7.56 21.14 -2.53
CA GLY A 154 8.77 21.26 -1.73
C GLY A 154 10.02 20.67 -2.40
N GLN A 155 9.87 19.86 -3.46
CA GLN A 155 10.99 19.52 -4.33
C GLN A 155 11.33 20.73 -5.22
N GLY A 156 12.57 21.20 -5.14
CA GLY A 156 13.06 22.37 -5.87
C GLY A 156 12.91 23.71 -5.12
N ALA A 157 13.59 24.73 -5.62
CA ALA A 157 13.66 26.07 -5.01
C ALA A 157 12.59 27.02 -5.59
N SER A 158 11.31 26.63 -5.57
CA SER A 158 10.25 27.60 -5.93
C SER A 158 10.14 28.67 -4.85
N ALA A 159 10.53 29.90 -5.21
CA ALA A 159 10.37 31.10 -4.39
C ALA A 159 8.89 31.53 -4.26
N ALA A 160 8.00 31.01 -5.13
CA ALA A 160 6.59 31.38 -5.21
C ALA A 160 5.66 30.64 -4.22
N GLY A 161 6.21 29.93 -3.23
CA GLY A 161 5.42 29.17 -2.26
C GLY A 161 4.82 27.86 -2.80
N PRO A 162 3.89 27.22 -2.08
CA PRO A 162 3.27 25.95 -2.49
C PRO A 162 2.29 26.15 -3.67
N LYS A 163 2.35 25.27 -4.68
CA LYS A 163 1.46 25.31 -5.87
C LYS A 163 -0.01 24.97 -5.52
N TYR A 164 -0.20 24.13 -4.51
CA TYR A 164 -1.46 23.55 -4.07
C TYR A 164 -1.61 23.72 -2.56
N ASN A 165 -2.76 24.25 -2.15
CA ASN A 165 -3.12 24.46 -0.74
C ASN A 165 -3.69 23.21 -0.06
N GLY A 166 -3.89 22.12 -0.81
CA GLY A 166 -4.38 20.85 -0.28
C GLY A 166 -5.02 19.98 -1.36
N PRO A 167 -5.56 18.80 -1.00
CA PRO A 167 -6.15 17.85 -1.95
C PRO A 167 -7.28 18.43 -2.79
N ILE A 168 -8.17 19.22 -2.18
CA ILE A 168 -9.31 19.84 -2.88
C ILE A 168 -8.82 20.84 -3.93
N ASP A 169 -7.79 21.62 -3.59
CA ASP A 169 -7.19 22.58 -4.51
C ASP A 169 -6.51 21.87 -5.69
N VAL A 170 -5.82 20.74 -5.44
CA VAL A 170 -5.28 19.89 -6.51
C VAL A 170 -6.39 19.44 -7.46
N VAL A 171 -7.49 18.89 -6.93
CA VAL A 171 -8.62 18.43 -7.76
C VAL A 171 -9.21 19.58 -8.57
N ARG A 172 -9.43 20.74 -7.95
CA ARG A 172 -9.96 21.93 -8.62
C ARG A 172 -9.05 22.40 -9.75
N GLN A 173 -7.73 22.49 -9.51
CA GLN A 173 -6.77 22.91 -10.53
C GLN A 173 -6.67 21.88 -11.66
N LEU A 174 -6.61 20.58 -11.35
CA LEU A 174 -6.61 19.52 -12.36
C LEU A 174 -7.86 19.56 -13.24
N TYR A 175 -9.03 19.78 -12.64
CA TYR A 175 -10.28 19.91 -13.39
C TYR A 175 -10.24 21.13 -14.32
N LYS A 176 -9.69 22.26 -13.89
CA LYS A 176 -9.49 23.44 -14.75
C LYS A 176 -8.48 23.19 -15.87
N GLU A 177 -7.42 22.43 -15.62
CA GLU A 177 -6.38 22.12 -16.61
C GLU A 177 -6.87 21.19 -17.73
N GLY A 178 -7.76 20.23 -17.44
CA GLY A 178 -8.16 19.23 -18.44
C GLY A 178 -9.34 18.33 -18.04
N GLY A 179 -10.21 18.83 -17.16
CA GLY A 179 -11.41 18.14 -16.70
C GLY A 179 -11.14 16.80 -16.01
N LEU A 180 -12.10 15.88 -16.13
CA LEU A 180 -12.01 14.53 -15.55
C LEU A 180 -10.82 13.74 -16.10
N LYS A 181 -10.49 13.88 -17.39
CA LYS A 181 -9.33 13.19 -17.99
C LYS A 181 -8.03 13.58 -17.28
N SER A 182 -7.88 14.83 -16.85
CA SER A 182 -6.73 15.26 -16.07
C SER A 182 -6.68 14.58 -14.70
N ILE A 183 -7.81 14.52 -13.97
CA ILE A 183 -7.87 13.85 -12.65
C ILE A 183 -7.51 12.37 -12.75
N TRP A 184 -7.94 11.69 -13.81
CA TRP A 184 -7.73 10.26 -14.00
C TRP A 184 -6.43 9.91 -14.74
N ARG A 185 -5.64 10.90 -15.17
CA ARG A 185 -4.38 10.64 -15.89
C ARG A 185 -3.41 9.87 -14.98
N GLY A 186 -2.97 8.72 -15.48
CA GLY A 186 -2.11 7.78 -14.75
C GLY A 186 -2.86 6.63 -14.09
N SER A 187 -4.18 6.51 -14.24
CA SER A 187 -4.93 5.36 -13.69
C SER A 187 -4.52 4.04 -14.33
N GLY A 188 -4.27 4.01 -15.65
CA GLY A 188 -3.70 2.82 -16.30
C GLY A 188 -2.29 2.46 -15.79
N ALA A 189 -1.47 3.47 -15.47
CA ALA A 189 -0.17 3.26 -14.84
C ALA A 189 -0.29 2.73 -13.40
N THR A 190 -1.36 3.15 -12.69
CA THR A 190 -1.70 2.67 -11.35
C THR A 190 -2.08 1.19 -11.43
N LEU A 191 -2.94 0.81 -12.37
CA LEU A 191 -3.30 -0.59 -12.60
C LEU A 191 -2.09 -1.46 -13.01
N ALA A 192 -1.20 -0.95 -13.88
CA ALA A 192 0.01 -1.65 -14.28
C ALA A 192 0.97 -1.93 -13.11
N ARG A 193 0.92 -1.12 -12.05
CA ARG A 193 1.59 -1.37 -10.78
C ARG A 193 0.79 -2.34 -9.90
N ASP A 194 -0.51 -2.07 -9.73
CA ASP A 194 -1.37 -2.70 -8.72
C ASP A 194 -1.74 -4.12 -9.05
N GLY A 195 -2.00 -4.42 -10.33
CA GLY A 195 -2.34 -5.78 -10.75
C GLY A 195 -1.22 -6.78 -10.42
N PRO A 196 -0.01 -6.62 -10.99
CA PRO A 196 1.12 -7.50 -10.70
C PRO A 196 1.55 -7.46 -9.23
N GLY A 197 1.50 -6.28 -8.60
CA GLY A 197 1.81 -6.12 -7.18
C GLY A 197 0.87 -6.92 -6.29
N SER A 198 -0.45 -6.81 -6.52
CA SER A 198 -1.47 -7.52 -5.74
C SER A 198 -1.37 -9.03 -5.94
N ALA A 199 -1.11 -9.50 -7.16
CA ALA A 199 -0.86 -10.91 -7.43
C ALA A 199 0.33 -11.44 -6.61
N ALA A 200 1.45 -10.73 -6.60
CA ALA A 200 2.62 -11.11 -5.80
C ALA A 200 2.36 -11.03 -4.29
N TYR A 201 1.64 -10.01 -3.83
CA TYR A 201 1.27 -9.87 -2.42
C TYR A 201 0.46 -11.09 -1.94
N PHE A 202 -0.66 -11.40 -2.59
CA PHE A 202 -1.53 -12.50 -2.16
C PHE A 202 -0.84 -13.86 -2.29
N CYS A 203 -0.08 -14.11 -3.36
CA CYS A 203 0.68 -15.35 -3.49
C CYS A 203 1.75 -15.50 -2.41
N ALA A 204 2.53 -14.45 -2.15
CA ALA A 204 3.57 -14.48 -1.13
C ALA A 204 2.96 -14.60 0.27
N TYR A 205 1.87 -13.88 0.56
CA TYR A 205 1.18 -13.95 1.84
C TYR A 205 0.69 -15.36 2.15
N GLU A 206 0.00 -16.00 1.20
CA GLU A 206 -0.48 -17.37 1.38
C GLU A 206 0.67 -18.38 1.49
N THR A 207 1.72 -18.24 0.66
CA THR A 207 2.88 -19.13 0.71
C THR A 207 3.60 -19.02 2.05
N VAL A 208 3.88 -17.81 2.52
CA VAL A 208 4.57 -17.59 3.79
C VAL A 208 3.73 -18.07 4.97
N LYS A 209 2.41 -17.82 4.96
CA LYS A 209 1.51 -18.38 5.99
C LYS A 209 1.56 -19.90 6.04
N LYS A 210 1.55 -20.58 4.89
CA LYS A 210 1.66 -22.05 4.83
C LYS A 210 3.00 -22.54 5.38
N LEU A 211 4.10 -21.83 5.11
CA LEU A 211 5.43 -22.17 5.62
C LEU A 211 5.59 -21.91 7.13
N LEU A 212 4.91 -20.90 7.67
CA LEU A 212 4.95 -20.55 9.09
C LEU A 212 3.91 -21.31 9.94
N ALA A 213 2.97 -22.02 9.31
CA ALA A 213 1.98 -22.84 10.00
C ALA A 213 2.65 -24.12 10.56
N PRO A 214 2.49 -24.42 11.86
CA PRO A 214 2.91 -25.72 12.39
C PRO A 214 2.26 -26.87 11.62
N ALA A 215 2.96 -27.99 11.47
CA ALA A 215 2.44 -29.15 10.75
C ALA A 215 1.12 -29.63 11.38
N GLY A 216 0.04 -29.65 10.59
CA GLY A 216 -1.31 -30.04 11.04
C GLY A 216 -2.15 -28.91 11.65
N ALA A 217 -1.63 -27.69 11.79
CA ALA A 217 -2.38 -26.54 12.25
C ALA A 217 -3.03 -25.77 11.09
N ASP A 218 -4.22 -25.22 11.32
CA ASP A 218 -4.88 -24.33 10.36
C ASP A 218 -4.08 -23.02 10.22
N PRO A 219 -3.65 -22.62 9.00
CA PRO A 219 -3.03 -21.32 8.75
C PRO A 219 -3.86 -20.10 9.20
N ALA A 220 -5.15 -20.27 9.48
CA ALA A 220 -6.01 -19.24 10.08
C ALA A 220 -5.72 -18.97 11.57
N GLN A 221 -5.02 -19.88 12.25
CA GLN A 221 -4.69 -19.86 13.67
C GLN A 221 -3.24 -19.42 13.96
N LEU A 222 -2.55 -18.81 12.98
CA LEU A 222 -1.21 -18.28 13.18
C LEU A 222 -1.18 -17.21 14.28
N ASN A 223 -0.14 -17.26 15.12
CA ASN A 223 0.13 -16.20 16.09
C ASN A 223 0.44 -14.88 15.40
N MET A 224 0.30 -13.77 16.14
CA MET A 224 0.44 -12.42 15.59
C MET A 224 1.81 -12.17 14.93
N LEU A 225 2.89 -12.68 15.51
CA LEU A 225 4.24 -12.52 14.96
C LEU A 225 4.37 -13.17 13.58
N ASN A 226 3.78 -14.34 13.38
CA ASN A 226 3.75 -15.03 12.10
C ASN A 226 2.91 -14.26 11.07
N VAL A 227 1.78 -13.67 11.47
CA VAL A 227 0.96 -12.84 10.56
C VAL A 227 1.71 -11.56 10.16
N ILE A 228 2.38 -10.88 11.10
CA ILE A 228 3.23 -9.71 10.82
C ILE A 228 4.35 -10.09 9.84
N THR A 229 5.02 -11.21 10.09
CA THR A 229 6.12 -11.72 9.26
C THR A 229 5.62 -12.05 7.85
N ALA A 230 4.49 -12.75 7.73
CA ALA A 230 3.85 -13.06 6.45
C ALA A 230 3.47 -11.79 5.69
N GLY A 231 2.82 -10.82 6.36
CA GLY A 231 2.46 -9.53 5.76
C GLY A 231 3.67 -8.71 5.34
N GLY A 232 4.74 -8.70 6.14
CA GLY A 232 6.00 -8.01 5.85
C GLY A 232 6.71 -8.58 4.62
N LEU A 233 6.90 -9.90 4.59
CA LEU A 233 7.52 -10.59 3.45
C LEU A 233 6.67 -10.49 2.18
N ALA A 234 5.34 -10.61 2.30
CA ALA A 234 4.44 -10.38 1.18
C ALA A 234 4.54 -8.94 0.63
N GLY A 235 4.65 -7.95 1.53
CA GLY A 235 4.88 -6.55 1.16
C GLY A 235 6.19 -6.35 0.41
N MET A 236 7.27 -7.01 0.84
CA MET A 236 8.57 -6.96 0.14
C MET A 236 8.50 -7.62 -1.24
N ALA A 237 7.83 -8.78 -1.36
CA ALA A 237 7.64 -9.47 -2.63
C ALA A 237 6.83 -8.59 -3.61
N MET A 238 5.74 -7.99 -3.15
CA MET A 238 4.95 -7.03 -3.92
C MET A 238 5.80 -5.87 -4.42
N TRP A 239 6.53 -5.19 -3.54
CA TRP A 239 7.34 -4.03 -3.93
C TRP A 239 8.51 -4.42 -4.84
N SER A 240 9.04 -5.63 -4.76
CA SER A 240 10.10 -6.10 -5.67
C SER A 240 9.65 -6.12 -7.13
N LEU A 241 8.37 -6.42 -7.38
CA LEU A 241 7.78 -6.32 -8.73
C LEU A 241 7.20 -4.94 -9.03
N ALA A 242 6.63 -4.26 -8.03
CA ALA A 242 5.89 -3.02 -8.24
C ALA A 242 6.78 -1.77 -8.38
N ILE A 243 8.05 -1.80 -7.95
CA ILE A 243 8.92 -0.62 -7.97
C ILE A 243 9.16 -0.06 -9.38
N PRO A 244 9.55 -0.85 -10.40
CA PRO A 244 9.73 -0.35 -11.76
C PRO A 244 8.49 0.36 -12.34
N PRO A 245 7.28 -0.23 -12.34
CA PRO A 245 6.10 0.48 -12.80
C PRO A 245 5.70 1.65 -11.89
N ASP A 246 5.96 1.59 -10.57
CA ASP A 246 5.67 2.70 -9.65
C ASP A 246 6.53 3.93 -9.92
N VAL A 247 7.81 3.77 -10.30
CA VAL A 247 8.67 4.89 -10.74
C VAL A 247 8.05 5.59 -11.95
N ILE A 248 7.68 4.83 -12.97
CA ILE A 248 7.11 5.38 -14.20
C ILE A 248 5.75 6.03 -13.93
N LYS A 249 4.91 5.39 -13.09
CA LYS A 249 3.62 5.94 -12.66
C LYS A 249 3.80 7.27 -11.94
N SER A 250 4.68 7.34 -10.93
CA SER A 250 4.92 8.55 -10.14
C SER A 250 5.44 9.69 -11.01
N ARG A 251 6.36 9.41 -11.93
CA ARG A 251 6.86 10.40 -12.91
C ARG A 251 5.74 10.87 -13.85
N TYR A 252 4.96 9.94 -14.39
CA TYR A 252 3.88 10.26 -15.32
C TYR A 252 2.75 11.07 -14.67
N GLN A 253 2.35 10.72 -13.45
CA GLN A 253 1.34 11.45 -12.67
C GLN A 253 1.84 12.82 -12.22
N GLY A 254 3.13 12.92 -11.89
CA GLY A 254 3.76 14.13 -11.38
C GLY A 254 4.18 15.14 -12.45
N ALA A 255 4.43 14.68 -13.67
CA ALA A 255 4.91 15.55 -14.73
C ALA A 255 3.84 16.52 -15.22
N PRO A 256 4.22 17.74 -15.63
CA PRO A 256 3.32 18.66 -16.33
C PRO A 256 2.57 18.00 -17.49
N HIS A 257 1.43 18.59 -17.85
CA HIS A 257 0.68 18.11 -19.00
C HIS A 257 1.54 18.25 -20.28
N GLY A 258 1.49 17.27 -21.17
CA GLY A 258 2.28 17.26 -22.41
C GLY A 258 3.72 16.75 -22.30
N THR A 259 4.31 16.59 -21.10
CA THR A 259 5.68 16.05 -20.96
C THR A 259 5.81 14.62 -21.50
N TYR A 260 4.78 13.81 -21.30
CA TYR A 260 4.71 12.42 -21.73
C TYR A 260 3.39 12.14 -22.43
N THR A 261 3.44 11.43 -23.56
CA THR A 261 2.23 11.01 -24.30
C THR A 261 1.52 9.85 -23.60
N GLY A 262 2.26 9.04 -22.84
CA GLY A 262 1.72 7.92 -22.08
C GLY A 262 2.73 7.26 -21.15
N PHE A 263 2.31 6.16 -20.53
CA PHE A 263 3.14 5.37 -19.61
C PHE A 263 4.41 4.82 -20.29
N LEU A 264 4.27 4.26 -21.50
CA LEU A 264 5.40 3.68 -22.24
C LEU A 264 6.38 4.75 -22.71
N ASP A 265 5.90 5.91 -23.18
CA ASP A 265 6.75 7.06 -23.52
C ASP A 265 7.53 7.57 -22.29
N CYS A 266 6.87 7.62 -21.12
CA CYS A 266 7.53 7.95 -19.86
C CYS A 266 8.62 6.93 -19.49
N ALA A 267 8.36 5.64 -19.68
CA ALA A 267 9.33 4.57 -19.46
C ALA A 267 10.54 4.69 -20.39
N GLN A 268 10.30 4.82 -21.69
CA GLN A 268 11.34 4.95 -22.71
C GLN A 268 12.23 6.17 -22.45
N LYS A 269 11.64 7.35 -22.24
CA LYS A 269 12.38 8.58 -21.93
C LYS A 269 13.17 8.48 -20.62
N THR A 270 12.61 7.82 -19.60
CA THR A 270 13.30 7.61 -18.33
C THR A 270 14.53 6.72 -18.51
N VAL A 271 14.39 5.59 -19.19
CA VAL A 271 15.52 4.66 -19.43
C VAL A 271 16.56 5.27 -20.36
N ALA A 272 16.14 5.99 -21.41
CA ALA A 272 17.06 6.65 -22.33
C ALA A 272 17.89 7.76 -21.66
N LYS A 273 17.30 8.49 -20.71
CA LYS A 273 17.96 9.63 -20.05
C LYS A 273 18.79 9.22 -18.82
N GLU A 274 18.27 8.33 -17.98
CA GLU A 274 18.84 8.03 -16.66
C GLU A 274 19.26 6.56 -16.50
N GLY A 275 19.08 5.75 -17.55
CA GLY A 275 19.39 4.32 -17.54
C GLY A 275 18.37 3.47 -16.77
N VAL A 276 18.54 2.15 -16.87
CA VAL A 276 17.63 1.14 -16.27
C VAL A 276 17.61 1.23 -14.74
N LYS A 277 18.72 1.64 -14.11
CA LYS A 277 18.80 1.81 -12.65
C LYS A 277 17.81 2.85 -12.11
N ALA A 278 17.37 3.80 -12.94
CA ALA A 278 16.36 4.78 -12.55
C ALA A 278 15.03 4.14 -12.16
N LEU A 279 14.69 2.98 -12.75
CA LEU A 279 13.49 2.21 -12.45
C LEU A 279 13.47 1.59 -11.05
N PHE A 280 14.58 1.67 -10.30
CA PHE A 280 14.66 1.14 -8.94
C PHE A 280 14.80 2.24 -7.88
N LYS A 281 14.68 3.52 -8.28
CA LYS A 281 14.66 4.64 -7.33
C LYS A 281 13.49 4.48 -6.36
N GLY A 282 13.79 4.58 -5.06
CA GLY A 282 12.80 4.40 -3.99
C GLY A 282 12.64 2.95 -3.49
N PHE A 283 13.38 1.98 -4.04
CA PHE A 283 13.35 0.59 -3.56
C PHE A 283 13.65 0.48 -2.05
N GLY A 284 14.73 1.11 -1.58
CA GLY A 284 15.12 1.09 -0.17
C GLY A 284 14.01 1.58 0.78
N PRO A 285 13.48 2.80 0.62
CA PRO A 285 12.36 3.28 1.42
C PRO A 285 11.12 2.37 1.34
N ALA A 286 10.81 1.77 0.19
CA ALA A 286 9.68 0.86 0.05
C ALA A 286 9.87 -0.45 0.84
N MET A 287 11.07 -1.03 0.82
CA MET A 287 11.40 -2.21 1.64
C MET A 287 11.36 -1.87 3.14
N ALA A 288 11.98 -0.75 3.52
CA ALA A 288 12.05 -0.31 4.92
C ALA A 288 10.67 -0.02 5.52
N ARG A 289 9.69 0.37 4.70
CA ARG A 289 8.30 0.60 5.10
C ARG A 289 7.56 -0.67 5.51
N ALA A 290 7.90 -1.83 4.93
CA ALA A 290 7.06 -3.03 4.99
C ALA A 290 6.76 -3.47 6.44
N PHE A 291 7.80 -3.62 7.26
CA PHE A 291 7.63 -4.06 8.65
C PHE A 291 7.03 -2.99 9.57
N PRO A 292 7.54 -1.75 9.61
CA PRO A 292 6.99 -0.71 10.50
C PRO A 292 5.51 -0.40 10.22
N ALA A 293 5.13 -0.29 8.94
CA ALA A 293 3.75 0.00 8.58
C ALA A 293 2.81 -1.15 8.97
N ASN A 294 3.23 -2.41 8.71
CA ASN A 294 2.43 -3.57 9.11
C ASN A 294 2.31 -3.68 10.62
N ALA A 295 3.41 -3.55 11.37
CA ALA A 295 3.39 -3.58 12.83
C ALA A 295 2.45 -2.50 13.40
N ALA A 296 2.49 -1.28 12.84
CA ALA A 296 1.59 -0.20 13.23
C ALA A 296 0.12 -0.55 12.98
N THR A 297 -0.20 -1.21 11.85
CA THR A 297 -1.56 -1.71 11.59
C THR A 297 -2.03 -2.60 12.72
N PHE A 298 -1.23 -3.61 13.11
CA PHE A 298 -1.62 -4.56 14.14
C PHE A 298 -1.80 -3.89 15.50
N VAL A 299 -0.83 -3.06 15.91
CA VAL A 299 -0.95 -2.29 17.16
C VAL A 299 -2.21 -1.43 17.16
N GLY A 300 -2.52 -0.79 16.02
CA GLY A 300 -3.74 0.01 15.87
C GLY A 300 -5.02 -0.82 15.99
N VAL A 301 -5.09 -2.00 15.37
CA VAL A 301 -6.24 -2.91 15.47
C VAL A 301 -6.40 -3.44 16.90
N GLU A 302 -5.33 -3.96 17.49
CA GLU A 302 -5.38 -4.63 18.78
C GLU A 302 -5.71 -3.65 19.91
N TYR A 303 -5.02 -2.51 19.97
CA TYR A 303 -5.25 -1.52 21.00
C TYR A 303 -6.66 -0.92 20.91
N SER A 304 -7.15 -0.63 19.70
CA SER A 304 -8.51 -0.11 19.53
C SER A 304 -9.57 -1.15 19.86
N LEU A 305 -9.34 -2.43 19.55
CA LEU A 305 -10.26 -3.51 19.91
C LEU A 305 -10.32 -3.73 21.43
N GLN A 306 -9.17 -3.74 22.11
CA GLN A 306 -9.10 -3.82 23.57
C GLN A 306 -9.85 -2.66 24.21
N LEU A 307 -9.62 -1.43 23.76
CA LEU A 307 -10.32 -0.24 24.24
C LEU A 307 -11.84 -0.36 24.03
N MET A 308 -12.28 -0.79 22.84
CA MET A 308 -13.71 -0.95 22.57
C MET A 308 -14.33 -2.01 23.46
N ASN A 309 -13.67 -3.15 23.67
CA ASN A 309 -14.16 -4.22 24.55
C ASN A 309 -14.27 -3.78 26.02
N GLN A 310 -13.47 -2.82 26.46
CA GLN A 310 -13.60 -2.22 27.79
C GLN A 310 -14.77 -1.24 27.89
N LEU A 311 -15.18 -0.64 26.77
CA LEU A 311 -16.23 0.36 26.72
C LEU A 311 -17.63 -0.23 26.50
N TRP A 312 -17.75 -1.25 25.64
CA TRP A 312 -19.00 -1.93 25.29
C TRP A 312 -18.73 -3.25 24.56
#